data_AF-A0A357AKU0-F1
#
_entry.id   AF-A0A357AKU0-F1
#
_cell.length_a   1.000
_cell.length_b   1.000
_cell.length_c   1.000
_cell.angle_alpha   90.00
_cell.angle_beta   90.00
_cell.angle_gamma   90.00
#
_symmetry.space_group_name_H-M   'P 1'
#
loop_
_entity.id
_entity.type
_entity.pdbx_description
1 polymer ?
#
loop_
_entity_poly.entity_id
_entity_poly.type
_entity_poly.pdbx_seq_one_letter_code
_entity_poly.pdbx_strand_id
1 'polypeptide(L)' 'MDYKFTRAWAEINLDHIAHNVREIRNLVGKRTEIMAVVKADAYGHGVLETVSTMIENGVSRLAVSMIDEAIQL' A
#
# COMPACT_ATOMS: atom_id res chain seq x y z
N MET A 1 -6.17 -8.28 -12.90
CA MET A 1 -4.91 -8.75 -13.52
C MET A 1 -4.93 -10.26 -13.51
N ASP A 2 -4.63 -10.91 -14.63
CA ASP A 2 -4.34 -12.35 -14.62
C ASP A 2 -2.91 -12.55 -14.14
N TYR A 3 -2.74 -12.97 -12.88
CA TYR A 3 -1.44 -13.37 -12.38
C TYR A 3 -1.07 -14.73 -12.97
N LYS A 4 -0.08 -14.74 -13.85
CA LYS A 4 0.42 -15.97 -14.46
C LYS A 4 1.45 -16.60 -13.52
N PHE A 5 1.02 -17.55 -12.71
CA PHE A 5 1.92 -18.30 -11.85
C PHE A 5 2.92 -19.09 -12.69
N THR A 6 4.20 -18.86 -12.43
CA THR A 6 5.32 -19.61 -13.02
C THR A 6 6.02 -20.41 -11.92
N ARG A 7 7.28 -20.81 -12.11
CA ARG A 7 8.04 -21.62 -11.14
C ARG A 7 8.29 -20.94 -9.79
N ALA A 8 8.17 -19.62 -9.70
CA ALA A 8 8.46 -18.85 -8.50
C ALA A 8 7.42 -17.73 -8.33
N TRP A 9 7.06 -17.45 -7.08
CA TRP A 9 6.14 -16.39 -6.69
C TRP A 9 6.62 -15.71 -5.41
N ALA A 10 6.09 -14.52 -5.14
CA ALA A 10 6.24 -13.82 -3.87
C ALA A 10 4.89 -13.74 -3.19
N GLU A 11 4.86 -13.93 -1.87
CA GLU A 11 3.66 -13.78 -1.06
C GLU A 11 3.75 -12.47 -0.29
N ILE A 12 2.71 -11.66 -0.42
CA ILE A 12 2.56 -10.42 0.32
C ILE A 12 1.49 -10.62 1.37
N ASN A 13 1.87 -10.44 2.64
CA ASN A 13 0.95 -10.56 3.75
C ASN A 13 0.28 -9.20 4.01
N LEU A 14 -1.00 -9.08 3.63
CA LEU A 14 -1.78 -7.85 3.82
C LEU A 14 -2.10 -7.57 5.28
N ASP A 15 -2.21 -8.59 6.14
CA ASP A 15 -2.42 -8.38 7.59
C ASP A 15 -1.22 -7.67 8.22
N HIS A 16 -0.01 -7.96 7.76
CA HIS A 16 1.20 -7.26 8.20
C HIS A 16 1.21 -5.80 7.72
N ILE A 17 0.78 -5.52 6.49
CA ILE A 17 0.61 -4.14 6.00
C ILE A 17 -0.41 -3.40 6.85
N ALA A 18 -1.58 -4.00 7.11
CA ALA A 18 -2.64 -3.43 7.92
C ALA A 18 -2.16 -3.16 9.36
N HIS A 19 -1.44 -4.11 9.97
CA HIS A 19 -0.82 -3.94 11.28
C HIS A 19 0.14 -2.75 11.29
N ASN A 20 1.05 -2.66 10.33
CA ASN A 20 2.03 -1.57 10.25
C ASN A 20 1.37 -0.19 10.15
N VAL A 21 0.29 -0.07 9.36
CA VAL A 21 -0.48 1.18 9.27
C VAL A 21 -1.12 1.53 10.62
N ARG A 22 -1.71 0.55 11.31
CA ARG A 22 -2.31 0.78 12.64
C ARG A 22 -1.27 1.18 13.69
N GLU A 23 -0.07 0.60 13.65
CA GLU A 23 1.03 1.00 14.53
C GLU A 23 1.48 2.44 14.26
N ILE A 24 1.66 2.82 12.99
CA ILE A 24 1.95 4.21 12.63
C ILE A 24 0.83 5.14 13.12
N ARG A 25 -0.43 4.76 12.92
CA ARG A 25 -1.59 5.52 13.41
C ARG A 25 -1.58 5.70 14.93
N ASN A 26 -1.23 4.66 15.68
CA ASN A 26 -1.10 4.74 17.14
C ASN A 26 0.00 5.72 17.56
N LEU A 27 1.12 5.74 16.84
CA LEU A 27 2.26 6.63 17.12
C LEU A 27 1.95 8.10 16.80
N VAL A 28 1.36 8.37 15.63
CA VAL A 28 1.14 9.77 15.17
C VAL A 28 -0.17 10.38 15.69
N GLY A 29 -1.06 9.56 16.25
CA GLY A 29 -2.36 9.97 16.77
C GLY A 29 -3.40 10.27 15.67
N LYS A 30 -4.66 10.48 16.07
CA LYS A 30 -5.81 10.59 15.14
C LYS A 30 -5.85 11.87 14.30
N ARG A 31 -5.18 12.95 14.74
CA ARG A 31 -5.23 14.26 14.06
C ARG A 31 -4.20 14.40 12.93
N THR A 32 -3.21 13.52 12.88
CA THR A 32 -2.12 13.59 11.91
C THR A 32 -2.50 12.82 10.66
N GLU A 33 -2.47 13.44 9.48
CA GLU A 33 -2.67 12.70 8.23
C GLU A 33 -1.50 11.75 7.96
N ILE A 34 -1.80 10.60 7.34
CA ILE A 34 -0.76 9.63 6.94
C ILE A 34 -0.78 9.55 5.42
N MET A 35 0.39 9.78 4.82
CA MET A 35 0.62 9.62 3.39
C MET A 35 1.44 8.35 3.16
N ALA A 36 0.84 7.37 2.49
CA ALA A 36 1.59 6.18 2.07
C ALA A 36 2.32 6.45 0.77
N VAL A 37 3.62 6.16 0.74
CA VAL A 37 4.42 6.23 -0.48
C VAL A 37 4.35 4.87 -1.16
N VAL A 38 3.67 4.79 -2.31
CA VAL A 38 3.33 3.53 -2.99
C VAL A 38 3.84 3.47 -4.44
N LYS A 39 4.84 4.30 -4.76
CA LYS A 39 5.61 4.22 -6.02
C LYS A 39 6.17 2.82 -6.27
N ALA A 40 6.53 2.56 -7.53
CA ALA A 40 7.09 1.32 -8.02
C ALA A 40 6.24 0.10 -7.65
N ASP A 41 4.94 0.13 -7.98
CA ASP A 41 3.98 -0.95 -7.70
C ASP A 41 3.92 -1.30 -6.19
N ALA A 42 3.76 -0.27 -5.35
CA ALA A 42 3.89 -0.36 -3.90
C ALA A 42 5.20 -1.05 -3.46
N TYR A 43 6.34 -0.60 -4.01
CA TYR A 43 7.67 -1.17 -3.76
C TYR A 43 7.73 -2.68 -4.12
N GLY A 44 7.03 -3.08 -5.18
CA GLY A 44 6.96 -4.47 -5.66
C GLY A 44 6.02 -5.37 -4.86
N HIS A 45 5.17 -4.81 -3.99
CA HIS A 45 4.18 -5.57 -3.23
C HIS A 45 2.86 -5.76 -3.98
N GLY A 46 2.70 -5.16 -5.17
CA GLY A 46 1.44 -5.12 -5.89
C GLY A 46 0.58 -3.98 -5.37
N VAL A 47 0.32 -2.99 -6.24
CA VAL A 47 -0.22 -1.71 -5.80
C VAL A 47 -1.69 -1.77 -5.39
N LEU A 48 -2.52 -2.56 -6.07
CA LEU A 48 -3.98 -2.52 -5.90
C LEU A 48 -4.40 -2.99 -4.51
N GLU A 49 -4.01 -4.20 -4.14
CA GLU A 49 -4.37 -4.83 -2.86
C GLU A 49 -3.65 -4.12 -1.69
N THR A 50 -2.40 -3.71 -1.90
CA THR A 50 -1.62 -2.99 -0.87
C THR A 50 -2.22 -1.62 -0.55
N VAL A 51 -2.58 -0.83 -1.56
CA VAL A 51 -3.17 0.50 -1.37
C VAL A 51 -4.55 0.41 -0.71
N SER A 52 -5.42 -0.51 -1.16
CA SER A 52 -6.73 -0.72 -0.53
C SER A 52 -6.57 -1.03 0.95
N THR A 53 -5.69 -1.98 1.28
CA THR A 53 -5.38 -2.35 2.67
C THR A 53 -4.89 -1.16 3.49
N MET A 54 -4.00 -0.33 2.93
CA MET A 54 -3.47 0.84 3.62
C MET A 54 -4.55 1.89 3.90
N ILE A 55 -5.41 2.20 2.93
CA ILE A 55 -6.50 3.17 3.07
C ILE A 55 -7.51 2.71 4.13
N GLU A 56 -7.94 1.46 4.05
CA GLU A 56 -8.89 0.86 5.00
C GLU A 56 -8.37 0.88 6.46
N ASN A 57 -7.05 0.93 6.65
CA ASN A 57 -6.42 0.92 7.97
C ASN A 57 -5.96 2.31 8.45
N GLY A 58 -6.23 3.38 7.71
CA GLY A 58 -6.08 4.76 8.20
C GLY A 58 -5.05 5.63 7.48
N VAL A 59 -4.58 5.22 6.31
CA VAL A 59 -3.89 6.12 5.36
C VAL A 59 -4.92 7.01 4.68
N SER A 60 -4.62 8.31 4.55
CA SER A 60 -5.54 9.30 3.96
C SER A 60 -5.01 9.96 2.70
N ARG A 61 -3.73 9.74 2.36
CA ARG A 61 -3.08 10.25 1.14
C ARG A 61 -2.14 9.22 0.54
N LEU A 62 -1.93 9.32 -0.76
CA LEU A 62 -0.97 8.49 -1.49
C LEU A 62 0.09 9.38 -2.15
N ALA A 63 1.31 8.87 -2.23
CA ALA A 63 2.41 9.46 -2.98
C ALA A 63 3.00 8.44 -3.93
N VAL A 64 3.16 8.84 -5.19
CA VAL A 64 3.76 8.05 -6.27
C VAL A 64 4.90 8.82 -6.93
N SER A 65 5.67 8.16 -7.79
CA SER A 65 6.83 8.76 -8.46
C SER A 65 6.51 9.33 -9.84
N MET A 66 5.51 8.76 -10.54
CA MET A 66 5.14 9.16 -11.90
C MET A 66 3.62 9.31 -12.06
N ILE A 67 3.19 10.09 -13.06
CA ILE A 67 1.77 10.37 -13.29
C ILE A 67 0.99 9.12 -13.71
N ASP A 68 1.62 8.18 -14.43
CA ASP A 68 0.96 6.93 -14.82
C ASP A 68 0.57 6.09 -13.61
N GLU A 69 1.41 6.07 -12.56
CA GLU A 69 1.08 5.43 -11.28
C GLU A 69 -0.08 6.15 -10.58
N ALA A 70 -0.18 7.47 -10.72
CA ALA A 70 -1.28 8.25 -10.15
C ALA A 70 -2.60 8.01 -10.90
N ILE A 71 -2.55 7.81 -12.22
CA ILE A 71 -3.72 7.50 -13.06
C ILE A 71 -4.23 6.08 -12.80
N GLN A 72 -3.32 5.15 -12.47
CA GLN A 72 -3.65 3.77 -12.15
C GLN A 72 -4.46 3.63 -10.84
N LEU A 73 -4.30 4.56 -9.90
CA LEU A 73 -4.90 4.57 -8.57
C LEU A 73 -6.21 5.38 -8.53
#